data_AF-A0A6A3E745-F1
#
_entry.id   AF-A0A6A3E745-F1
#
_cell.length_a   1.000
_cell.length_b   1.000
_cell.length_c   1.000
_cell.angle_alpha   90.00
_cell.angle_beta   90.00
_cell.angle_gamma   90.00
#
_symmetry.space_group_name_H-M   'P 1'
#
loop_
_entity.id
_entity.type
_entity.pdbx_description
1 polymer ?
#
loop_
_entity_poly.entity_id
_entity_poly.type
_entity_poly.pdbx_seq_one_letter_code
_entity_poly.pdbx_strand_id
1 'polypeptide(L)'
;MVQHDPDGDIAFLHRNIVKFLPDGNNTQKLWQYVQQYNMNQDLRYYEVRGDVDHRWFPSIRKCYGRRINYLRAYSLKPISDFPFAGLEDEIIGHVHEGVEIIKKSGYVSTPEPPVTKAPNRVRKRRQRRKKVKKDKNDKKN
;
A
#
# COMPACT_ATOMS: atom_id res chain seq x y z
N MET A 1 -6.21 2.60 3.93
CA MET A 1 -6.49 1.67 5.05
C MET A 1 -7.04 2.49 6.20
N VAL A 2 -7.93 1.88 6.96
CA VAL A 2 -8.63 2.50 8.09
C VAL A 2 -8.36 1.61 9.30
N GLN A 3 -8.04 2.22 10.44
CA GLN A 3 -7.96 1.54 11.73
C GLN A 3 -9.05 2.09 12.64
N HIS A 4 -9.64 1.20 13.42
CA HIS A 4 -10.71 1.53 14.35
C HIS A 4 -10.22 1.26 15.77
N ASP A 5 -10.76 1.97 16.74
CA ASP A 5 -10.59 1.69 18.15
C ASP A 5 -11.52 0.51 18.59
N PRO A 6 -11.48 0.09 19.87
CA PRO A 6 -12.34 -0.98 20.37
C PRO A 6 -13.84 -0.68 20.33
N ASP A 7 -14.24 0.59 20.33
CA ASP A 7 -15.64 1.02 20.29
C ASP A 7 -16.18 1.05 18.84
N GLY A 8 -15.27 0.97 17.87
CA GLY A 8 -15.57 0.93 16.44
C GLY A 8 -15.45 2.28 15.76
N ASP A 9 -14.95 3.30 16.45
CA ASP A 9 -14.70 4.62 15.87
C ASP A 9 -13.39 4.63 15.08
N ILE A 10 -13.30 5.50 14.08
CA ILE A 10 -12.13 5.59 13.20
C ILE A 10 -11.03 6.38 13.91
N ALA A 11 -9.97 5.67 14.30
CA ALA A 11 -8.79 6.27 14.93
C ALA A 11 -7.74 6.72 13.90
N PHE A 12 -7.66 6.07 12.74
CA PHE A 12 -6.64 6.37 11.74
C PHE A 12 -7.10 6.07 10.31
N LEU A 13 -6.80 6.98 9.39
CA LEU A 13 -7.08 6.86 7.96
C LEU A 13 -5.82 7.23 7.16
N HIS A 14 -5.39 6.37 6.23
CA HIS A 14 -4.23 6.67 5.37
C HIS A 14 -4.31 6.05 3.97
N ARG A 15 -3.63 6.68 3.00
CA ARG A 15 -3.41 6.10 1.66
C ARG A 15 -2.30 5.07 1.73
N ASN A 16 -2.59 3.81 1.41
CA ASN A 16 -1.60 2.73 1.56
C ASN A 16 -0.80 2.49 0.27
N ILE A 17 -1.47 2.25 -0.86
CA ILE A 17 -0.84 1.80 -2.11
C ILE A 17 -0.44 2.96 -3.04
N VAL A 18 -1.25 4.03 -3.08
CA VAL A 18 -1.00 5.19 -3.92
C VAL A 18 -0.50 6.33 -3.04
N LYS A 19 0.77 6.68 -3.18
CA LYS A 19 1.40 7.81 -2.50
C LYS A 19 1.42 9.01 -3.44
N PHE A 20 1.45 10.22 -2.88
CA PHE A 20 1.72 11.43 -3.65
C PHE A 20 3.20 11.43 -4.03
N LEU A 21 3.50 11.29 -5.33
CA LEU A 21 4.84 11.24 -5.89
C LEU A 21 5.03 12.41 -6.86
N PRO A 22 6.17 13.11 -6.88
CA PRO A 22 6.38 14.31 -7.70
C PRO A 22 5.95 14.15 -9.18
N ASP A 23 6.18 12.97 -9.76
CA ASP A 23 5.93 12.69 -11.19
C ASP A 23 4.61 11.92 -11.45
N GLY A 24 3.81 11.69 -10.40
CA GLY A 24 2.57 10.92 -10.47
C GLY A 24 1.32 11.78 -10.65
N ASN A 25 0.21 11.16 -11.07
CA ASN A 25 -1.11 11.79 -10.96
C ASN A 25 -1.53 11.83 -9.48
N ASN A 26 -1.08 12.89 -8.80
CA ASN A 26 -1.26 13.07 -7.36
C ASN A 26 -2.66 13.53 -6.96
N THR A 27 -3.52 13.89 -7.91
CA THR A 27 -4.79 14.57 -7.61
C THR A 27 -5.98 13.65 -7.67
N GLN A 28 -5.80 12.40 -8.09
CA GLN A 28 -6.90 11.44 -8.12
C GLN A 28 -7.36 11.15 -6.69
N LYS A 29 -8.65 11.41 -6.42
CA LYS A 29 -9.33 11.00 -5.19
C LYS A 29 -9.50 9.49 -5.16
N LEU A 30 -9.22 8.89 -4.01
CA LEU A 30 -9.24 7.44 -3.82
C LEU A 30 -10.25 7.03 -2.75
N TRP A 31 -10.49 7.89 -1.78
CA TRP A 31 -11.39 7.60 -0.68
C TRP A 31 -12.82 7.95 -1.09
N GLN A 32 -13.57 6.92 -1.46
CA GLN A 32 -15.00 7.04 -1.76
C GLN A 32 -15.85 6.44 -0.64
N TYR A 33 -15.42 5.29 -0.10
CA TYR A 33 -16.13 4.55 0.94
C TYR A 33 -15.16 4.09 2.01
N VAL A 34 -15.63 4.09 3.25
CA VAL A 34 -14.96 3.48 4.39
C VAL A 34 -15.67 2.19 4.76
N GLN A 35 -14.88 1.14 4.95
CA GLN A 35 -15.35 -0.12 5.49
C GLN A 35 -15.56 0.02 7.01
N GLN A 36 -16.75 -0.30 7.50
CA GLN A 36 -17.12 -0.27 8.91
C GLN A 36 -17.38 -1.69 9.42
N TYR A 37 -17.01 -1.95 10.67
CA TYR A 37 -17.27 -3.22 11.35
C TYR A 37 -18.73 -3.27 11.83
N ASN A 38 -19.39 -4.42 11.66
CA ASN A 38 -20.68 -4.64 12.30
C ASN A 38 -20.47 -5.18 13.73
N MET A 39 -20.44 -4.29 14.72
CA MET A 39 -20.13 -4.66 16.11
C MET A 39 -21.09 -5.71 16.72
N ASN A 40 -22.27 -5.90 16.14
CA ASN A 40 -23.26 -6.87 16.58
C ASN A 40 -23.19 -8.22 15.83
N GLN A 41 -22.21 -8.40 14.95
CA GLN A 41 -22.05 -9.61 14.16
C GLN A 41 -21.24 -10.68 14.91
N ASP A 42 -21.56 -11.95 14.68
CA ASP A 42 -20.80 -13.07 15.23
C ASP A 42 -19.34 -13.05 14.76
N LEU A 43 -18.41 -13.21 15.71
CA LEU A 43 -16.97 -13.21 15.50
C LEU A 43 -16.50 -14.19 14.43
N ARG A 44 -17.22 -15.30 14.21
CA ARG A 44 -16.91 -16.30 13.18
C ARG A 44 -16.98 -15.75 11.74
N TYR A 45 -17.68 -14.65 11.53
CA TYR A 45 -17.75 -13.98 10.24
C TYR A 45 -16.62 -12.98 10.00
N TYR A 46 -15.83 -12.66 11.04
CA TYR A 46 -14.62 -11.87 10.91
C TYR A 46 -13.43 -12.76 10.59
N GLU A 47 -12.67 -12.33 9.58
CA GLU A 47 -11.52 -13.07 9.10
C GLU A 47 -10.24 -12.30 9.38
N VAL A 48 -9.44 -12.81 10.33
CA VAL A 48 -8.13 -12.24 10.66
C VAL A 48 -7.07 -12.88 9.76
N ARG A 49 -6.82 -12.28 8.59
CA ARG A 49 -5.72 -12.69 7.72
C ARG A 49 -4.52 -11.78 7.86
N GLY A 50 -3.35 -12.40 7.78
CA GLY A 50 -2.14 -11.66 7.56
C GLY A 50 -1.89 -11.43 6.10
N ASP A 51 -2.00 -10.18 5.66
CA ASP A 51 -1.48 -9.78 4.36
C ASP A 51 0.00 -9.39 4.51
N VAL A 52 0.84 -9.91 3.62
CA VAL A 52 2.28 -9.65 3.61
C VAL A 52 2.59 -9.07 2.24
N ASP A 53 3.00 -7.81 2.19
CA ASP A 53 3.61 -7.27 0.99
C ASP A 53 5.05 -7.78 0.92
N HIS A 54 5.21 -8.97 0.31
CA HIS A 54 6.42 -9.80 0.35
C HIS A 54 7.66 -9.15 -0.29
N ARG A 55 7.56 -7.94 -0.84
CA ARG A 55 8.66 -7.28 -1.56
C ARG A 55 9.44 -6.26 -0.71
N TRP A 56 8.81 -5.61 0.27
CA TRP A 56 9.43 -4.44 0.95
C TRP A 56 9.51 -4.55 2.48
N PHE A 57 8.61 -5.28 3.14
CA PHE A 57 8.58 -5.37 4.61
C PHE A 57 8.36 -6.82 5.09
N PRO A 58 9.36 -7.70 4.96
CA PRO A 58 9.21 -9.13 5.26
C PRO A 58 9.06 -9.45 6.76
N SER A 59 9.47 -8.55 7.65
CA SER A 59 9.43 -8.72 9.11
C SER A 59 8.28 -7.98 9.80
N ILE A 60 7.57 -7.09 9.11
CA ILE A 60 6.51 -6.26 9.68
C ILE A 60 5.16 -6.80 9.19
N ARG A 61 4.29 -7.20 10.13
CA ARG A 61 2.92 -7.71 9.93
C ARG A 61 1.96 -6.66 10.53
N LYS A 62 0.76 -6.32 10.07
CA LYS A 62 -0.16 -6.70 8.97
C LYS A 62 -1.19 -5.57 8.85
N CYS A 63 -1.70 -5.28 7.66
CA CYS A 63 -3.01 -4.63 7.57
C CYS A 63 -4.09 -5.71 7.75
N TYR A 64 -5.12 -5.43 8.56
CA TYR A 64 -6.25 -6.33 8.80
C TYR A 64 -7.45 -5.83 8.01
N GLY A 65 -8.15 -6.75 7.34
CA GLY A 65 -9.33 -6.41 6.55
C GLY A 65 -9.65 -7.47 5.51
N ARG A 66 -10.91 -7.50 5.09
CA ARG A 66 -11.39 -8.44 4.06
C ARG A 66 -11.36 -7.79 2.69
N ARG A 67 -10.75 -8.44 1.70
CA ARG A 67 -10.61 -7.92 0.31
C ARG A 67 -11.85 -8.11 -0.57
N ILE A 68 -12.77 -9.02 -0.23
CA ILE A 68 -13.95 -9.39 -1.02
C ILE A 68 -15.11 -9.87 -0.10
N ASN A 69 -16.36 -9.81 -0.57
CA ASN A 69 -17.59 -10.28 0.12
C ASN A 69 -17.87 -9.60 1.47
N TYR A 70 -18.18 -8.29 1.41
CA TYR A 70 -18.34 -7.40 2.55
C TYR A 70 -19.61 -7.63 3.38
N LEU A 71 -20.72 -7.99 2.72
CA LEU A 71 -22.10 -7.85 3.23
C LEU A 71 -22.44 -8.51 4.58
N ARG A 72 -21.64 -9.47 5.07
CA ARG A 72 -21.94 -10.16 6.34
C ARG A 72 -21.30 -9.49 7.55
N ALA A 73 -19.99 -9.22 7.49
CA ALA A 73 -19.22 -8.72 8.63
C ALA A 73 -18.92 -7.21 8.55
N TYR A 74 -19.18 -6.60 7.39
CA TYR A 74 -18.83 -5.22 7.14
C TYR A 74 -19.93 -4.49 6.38
N SER A 75 -20.04 -3.19 6.65
CA SER A 75 -20.78 -2.26 5.81
C SER A 75 -19.82 -1.32 5.10
N LEU A 76 -20.29 -0.68 4.04
CA LEU A 76 -19.60 0.41 3.38
C LEU A 76 -20.36 1.69 3.68
N LYS A 77 -19.68 2.66 4.28
CA LYS A 77 -20.21 4.00 4.53
C LYS A 77 -19.49 5.00 3.62
N PRO A 78 -20.21 5.85 2.86
CA PRO A 78 -19.59 6.90 2.06
C PRO A 78 -18.68 7.79 2.90
N ILE A 79 -17.55 8.22 2.33
CA ILE A 79 -16.63 9.18 2.97
C ILE A 79 -17.34 10.50 3.32
N SER A 80 -18.31 10.92 2.50
CA SER A 80 -19.12 12.12 2.69
C SER A 80 -19.88 12.14 4.02
N ASP A 81 -20.13 10.97 4.61
CA ASP A 81 -20.98 10.82 5.79
C ASP A 81 -20.17 10.83 7.10
N PHE A 82 -18.87 11.14 7.01
CA PHE A 82 -17.97 11.26 8.14
C PHE A 82 -17.60 12.73 8.41
N PRO A 83 -17.28 13.10 9.66
CA PRO A 83 -16.93 14.48 10.02
C PRO A 83 -15.63 14.96 9.36
N PHE A 84 -14.79 14.05 8.88
CA PHE A 84 -13.56 14.33 8.13
C PHE A 84 -13.78 14.22 6.61
N ALA A 85 -15.02 14.32 6.13
CA ALA A 85 -15.29 14.50 4.71
C ALA A 85 -14.49 15.71 4.17
N GLY A 86 -13.81 15.54 3.04
CA GLY A 86 -12.92 16.56 2.49
C GLY A 86 -11.46 16.49 2.96
N LEU A 87 -11.11 15.64 3.93
CA LEU A 87 -9.72 15.45 4.36
C LEU A 87 -8.79 15.10 3.18
N GLU A 88 -9.27 14.31 2.21
CA GLU A 88 -8.48 13.97 1.02
C GLU A 88 -8.19 15.19 0.14
N ASP A 89 -9.15 16.11 0.04
CA ASP A 89 -9.00 17.37 -0.70
C ASP A 89 -7.97 18.28 -0.04
N GLU A 90 -8.03 18.44 1.29
CA GLU A 90 -7.07 19.23 2.05
C GLU A 90 -5.65 18.69 1.90
N ILE A 91 -5.49 17.36 2.01
CA ILE A 91 -4.19 16.72 1.81
C ILE A 91 -3.66 16.97 0.39
N ILE A 92 -4.52 16.84 -0.64
CA ILE A 92 -4.14 17.15 -2.03
C ILE A 92 -3.72 18.63 -2.15
N GLY A 93 -4.45 19.54 -1.52
CA GLY A 93 -4.13 20.97 -1.47
C GLY A 93 -2.73 21.23 -0.89
N HIS A 94 -2.42 20.64 0.27
CA HIS A 94 -1.11 20.78 0.90
C HIS A 94 0.03 20.16 0.07
N VAL A 95 -0.24 19.07 -0.65
CA VAL A 95 0.74 18.50 -1.59
C VAL A 95 1.07 19.50 -2.70
N HIS A 96 0.07 20.18 -3.27
CA HIS A 96 0.31 21.22 -4.27
C HIS A 96 1.10 22.40 -3.71
N GLU A 97 0.73 22.87 -2.52
CA GLU A 97 1.45 23.94 -1.83
C GLU A 97 2.92 23.58 -1.61
N GLY A 98 3.20 22.36 -1.12
CA GLY A 98 4.55 21.85 -0.92
C GLY A 98 5.37 21.80 -2.21
N VAL A 99 4.75 21.37 -3.31
CA VAL A 99 5.40 21.38 -4.64
C VAL A 99 5.79 22.80 -5.07
N GLU A 100 4.92 23.78 -4.86
CA GLU A 100 5.21 25.17 -5.22
C GLU A 100 6.32 25.77 -4.34
N ILE A 101 6.36 25.43 -3.05
CA ILE A 101 7.44 25.84 -2.14
C ILE A 101 8.79 25.29 -2.63
N ILE A 102 8.85 24.00 -2.98
CA ILE A 102 10.07 23.34 -3.47
C ILE A 102 10.57 23.98 -4.78
N LYS A 103 9.67 24.28 -5.71
CA LYS A 103 10.02 24.95 -6.97
C LYS A 103 10.61 26.34 -6.70
N LYS A 104 10.00 27.12 -5.81
CA LYS A 104 10.46 28.46 -5.45
C LYS A 104 11.79 28.45 -4.69
N SER A 105 12.05 27.41 -3.89
CA SER A 105 13.29 27.31 -3.12
C SER A 105 14.50 26.89 -3.95
N GLY A 106 14.31 26.51 -5.22
CA GLY A 106 15.39 25.99 -6.06
C GLY A 106 15.94 24.64 -5.59
N TYR A 107 15.18 23.89 -4.78
CA TYR A 107 15.63 22.61 -4.24
C TYR A 107 15.63 21.53 -5.33
N VAL A 108 16.79 20.91 -5.57
CA VAL A 108 16.95 19.81 -6.51
C VAL A 108 17.00 18.50 -5.73
N SER A 109 15.96 17.67 -5.88
CA SER A 109 15.96 16.32 -5.33
C SER A 109 17.04 15.48 -6.02
N THR A 110 18.04 15.00 -5.29
CA THR A 110 19.00 14.01 -5.78
C THR A 110 18.31 12.66 -5.95
N PRO A 111 18.28 12.06 -7.16
CA PRO A 111 17.76 10.72 -7.34
C PRO A 111 18.92 9.73 -7.23
N GLU A 112 18.91 8.91 -6.18
CA GLU A 112 18.85 7.44 -6.35
C GLU A 112 18.64 6.79 -4.98
N PRO A 113 17.58 5.99 -4.78
CA PRO A 113 17.55 5.08 -3.64
C PRO A 113 18.74 4.12 -3.75
N PRO A 114 19.44 3.81 -2.65
CA PRO A 114 20.58 2.90 -2.70
C PRO A 114 20.11 1.57 -3.30
N VAL A 115 20.77 1.16 -4.39
CA VAL A 115 20.54 -0.14 -5.05
C VAL A 115 20.68 -1.23 -3.99
N THR A 116 19.56 -1.75 -3.52
CA THR A 116 19.56 -2.84 -2.55
C THR A 116 20.13 -4.05 -3.28
N LYS A 117 21.35 -4.46 -2.91
CA LYS A 117 22.02 -5.62 -3.49
C LYS A 117 21.04 -6.79 -3.47
N ALA A 118 20.73 -7.34 -4.65
CA ALA A 118 19.78 -8.44 -4.78
C ALA A 118 20.15 -9.57 -3.79
N PRO A 119 19.19 -10.12 -3.04
CA PRO A 119 19.47 -11.15 -2.05
C PRO A 119 20.22 -12.32 -2.70
N ASN A 120 21.29 -12.79 -2.05
CA ASN A 120 22.26 -13.78 -2.55
C ASN A 120 21.62 -15.06 -3.16
N ARG A 121 20.37 -15.38 -2.80
CA ARG A 121 19.60 -16.49 -3.39
C ARG A 121 19.30 -16.30 -4.89
N VAL A 122 19.10 -15.07 -5.37
CA VAL A 122 18.81 -14.79 -6.79
C VAL A 122 20.09 -14.94 -7.64
N ARG A 123 21.25 -14.52 -7.12
CA ARG A 123 22.57 -14.72 -7.77
C ARG A 123 22.87 -16.21 -7.98
N LYS A 124 22.69 -17.06 -6.95
CA LYS A 124 22.87 -18.51 -7.08
C LYS A 124 21.88 -19.16 -8.07
N ARG A 125 20.61 -18.71 -8.12
CA ARG A 125 19.62 -19.21 -9.09
C ARG A 125 19.95 -18.82 -10.53
N ARG A 126 20.41 -17.59 -10.78
CA ARG A 126 20.84 -17.12 -12.12
C ARG A 126 22.10 -17.86 -12.59
N GLN A 127 23.07 -18.08 -11.71
CA GLN A 127 24.28 -18.87 -12.03
C GLN A 127 23.94 -20.34 -12.32
N ARG A 128 23.06 -20.98 -11.52
CA ARG A 128 22.57 -22.34 -11.80
C ARG A 128 21.83 -22.43 -13.15
N ARG A 129 20.96 -21.46 -13.48
CA ARG A 129 20.26 -21.45 -14.77
C ARG A 129 21.20 -21.24 -15.97
N LYS A 130 22.26 -20.43 -15.83
CA LYS A 130 23.28 -20.29 -16.87
C LYS A 130 24.10 -21.58 -17.05
N LYS A 131 24.48 -22.26 -15.96
CA LYS A 131 25.19 -23.54 -16.03
C LYS A 131 24.36 -24.64 -16.71
N VAL A 132 23.09 -24.78 -16.32
CA VAL A 132 22.16 -25.75 -16.94
C VAL A 132 21.91 -25.48 -18.43
N LYS A 133 21.91 -24.21 -18.87
CA LYS A 133 21.81 -23.88 -20.30
C LYS A 133 23.08 -24.23 -21.07
N LYS A 134 24.26 -24.02 -20.49
CA LYS A 134 25.54 -24.39 -21.10
C LYS A 134 25.65 -25.92 -21.25
N ASP A 135 25.37 -26.67 -20.18
CA ASP A 135 25.46 -28.13 -20.18
C ASP A 135 24.45 -28.80 -21.13
N LYS A 136 23.34 -28.13 -21.47
CA LYS A 136 22.37 -28.60 -22.48
C LYS A 136 22.79 -28.32 -23.92
N ASN A 137 23.58 -27.27 -24.16
CA ASN A 137 24.13 -26.98 -25.49
C ASN A 137 25.33 -27.89 -25.79
N ASP A 138 26.18 -28.16 -24.79
CA ASP A 138 27.35 -29.04 -24.96
C ASP A 138 26.97 -30.53 -25.14
N LYS A 139 25.72 -30.92 -24.86
CA LYS A 139 25.17 -32.28 -25.10
C LYS A 139 24.41 -32.42 -26.43
N LYS A 140 24.32 -31.35 -27.22
CA LYS A 140 23.60 -31.33 -28.51
C LYS A 140 24.53 -31.17 -29.73
N ASN A 141 25.85 -31.14 -29.50
CA ASN A 141 26.87 -31.27 -30.53
C ASN A 141 27.63 -32.58 -30.33
#